data_AF-A0A246B9S0-F1
#
_entry.id   AF-A0A246B9S0-F1
#
_cell.length_a   1.000
_cell.length_b   1.000
_cell.length_c   1.000
_cell.angle_alpha   90.00
_cell.angle_beta   90.00
_cell.angle_gamma   90.00
#
_symmetry.space_group_name_H-M   'P 1'
#
loop_
_entity.id
_entity.type
_entity.pdbx_description
1 polymer ?
#
loop_
_entity_poly.entity_id
_entity_poly.type
_entity_poly.pdbx_seq_one_letter_code
_entity_poly.pdbx_strand_id
1 'polypeptide(L)'
;MKKLIALSFFIAMISCGKENQKKQHSDPVVSAIPPYDTVAIDSFSAGATSVDVARKIRISSLQYQDSLRQVQKKLEEEKLLNKVKEEKEKAVKETKDKNVKEEEIKKKTTEIPASQRTVNP
;
A
#
# COMPACT_ATOMS: atom_id res chain seq x y z
N MET A 1 107.68 13.47 -2.36
CA MET A 1 106.56 13.76 -3.28
C MET A 1 105.95 12.52 -3.96
N LYS A 2 106.73 11.51 -4.39
CA LYS A 2 106.20 10.26 -5.00
C LYS A 2 105.17 9.50 -4.15
N LYS A 3 105.30 9.50 -2.82
CA LYS A 3 104.36 8.83 -1.90
C LYS A 3 103.01 9.57 -1.76
N LEU A 4 103.00 10.89 -1.93
CA LEU A 4 101.76 11.69 -1.90
C LEU A 4 100.96 11.51 -3.20
N ILE A 5 101.65 11.39 -4.33
CA ILE A 5 101.04 11.10 -5.63
C ILE A 5 100.39 9.71 -5.63
N ALA A 6 101.06 8.71 -5.07
CA ALA A 6 100.49 7.37 -4.93
C ALA A 6 99.25 7.35 -4.01
N LEU A 7 99.27 8.12 -2.92
CA LEU A 7 98.15 8.21 -1.99
C LEU A 7 96.92 8.89 -2.61
N SER A 8 97.14 9.96 -3.39
CA SER A 8 96.09 10.64 -4.15
C SER A 8 95.40 9.71 -5.15
N PHE A 9 96.15 8.81 -5.78
CA PHE A 9 95.60 7.87 -6.77
C PHE A 9 94.70 6.80 -6.13
N PHE A 10 95.06 6.33 -4.93
CA PHE A 10 94.24 5.38 -4.17
C PHE A 10 92.92 6.00 -3.69
N ILE A 11 92.92 7.27 -3.27
CA ILE A 11 91.71 7.98 -2.83
C ILE A 11 90.74 8.18 -4.01
N ALA A 12 91.26 8.45 -5.21
CA ALA A 12 90.43 8.60 -6.41
C ALA A 12 89.68 7.32 -6.80
N MET A 13 90.25 6.13 -6.53
CA MET A 13 89.63 4.85 -6.86
C MET A 13 88.45 4.47 -5.94
N ILE A 14 88.41 4.99 -4.71
CA ILE A 14 87.30 4.74 -3.75
C ILE A 14 86.09 5.65 -4.06
N SER A 15 86.29 6.74 -4.80
CA SER A 15 85.26 7.76 -5.03
C SER A 15 84.23 7.43 -6.14
N CYS A 16 84.28 6.23 -6.74
CA CYS A 16 83.40 5.86 -7.85
C CYS A 16 82.38 4.76 -7.53
N GLY A 17 81.94 4.68 -6.27
CA GLY A 17 80.98 3.66 -5.80
C GLY A 17 79.73 4.27 -5.18
N LYS A 18 78.98 5.11 -5.92
CA LYS A 18 77.59 5.42 -5.56
C LYS A 18 76.68 4.87 -6.63
N GLU A 19 76.49 3.55 -6.59
CA GLU A 19 75.36 2.94 -7.26
C GLU A 19 74.10 3.55 -6.65
N ASN A 20 73.44 4.39 -7.44
CA ASN A 20 72.08 4.81 -7.15
C ASN A 20 71.25 3.54 -7.20
N GLN A 21 71.06 2.88 -6.06
CA GLN A 21 69.88 2.05 -5.87
C GLN A 21 68.70 3.00 -6.06
N LYS A 22 68.23 3.10 -7.31
CA LYS A 22 66.85 3.43 -7.62
C LYS A 22 66.09 2.36 -6.86
N LYS A 23 65.71 2.69 -5.62
CA LYS A 23 64.62 2.03 -4.94
C LYS A 23 63.53 2.00 -6.00
N GLN A 24 63.24 0.82 -6.54
CA GLN A 24 61.95 0.58 -7.13
C GLN A 24 60.99 0.87 -5.99
N HIS A 25 60.53 2.11 -5.90
CA HIS A 25 59.19 2.34 -5.44
C HIS A 25 58.37 1.47 -6.36
N SER A 26 57.96 0.30 -5.84
CA SER A 26 56.70 -0.27 -6.22
C SER A 26 55.71 0.87 -5.98
N ASP A 27 55.45 1.67 -7.00
CA ASP A 27 54.20 2.40 -7.04
C ASP A 27 53.16 1.33 -6.69
N PRO A 28 52.39 1.48 -5.59
CA PRO A 28 51.24 0.61 -5.45
C PRO A 28 50.52 0.77 -6.77
N VAL A 29 50.23 -0.35 -7.45
CA VAL A 29 49.38 -0.34 -8.63
C VAL A 29 48.09 0.32 -8.16
N VAL A 30 48.01 1.65 -8.35
CA VAL A 30 46.82 2.43 -8.07
C VAL A 30 45.92 1.93 -9.17
N SER A 31 45.15 0.89 -8.83
CA SER A 31 44.14 0.34 -9.70
C SER A 31 43.31 1.53 -10.14
N ALA A 32 43.48 1.94 -11.40
CA ALA A 32 42.72 3.02 -12.02
C ALA A 32 41.24 2.65 -12.15
N ILE A 33 40.87 1.43 -11.73
CA ILE A 33 39.52 0.96 -11.54
C ILE A 33 39.11 1.40 -10.13
N PRO A 34 38.26 2.43 -10.00
CA PRO A 34 37.70 2.77 -8.70
C PRO A 34 36.90 1.57 -8.16
N PRO A 35 36.91 1.36 -6.84
CA PRO A 35 36.20 0.25 -6.22
C PRO A 35 34.70 0.47 -6.40
N TYR A 36 34.11 -0.22 -7.38
CA TYR A 36 32.67 -0.29 -7.54
C TYR A 36 32.14 -1.51 -6.80
N ASP A 37 31.03 -1.32 -6.10
CA ASP A 37 30.29 -2.44 -5.55
C ASP A 37 29.68 -3.25 -6.72
N THR A 38 30.13 -4.50 -6.87
CA THR A 38 29.61 -5.44 -7.88
C THR A 38 28.44 -6.27 -7.35
N VAL A 39 27.95 -6.00 -6.14
CA VAL A 39 26.76 -6.67 -5.63
C VAL A 39 25.58 -6.31 -6.53
N ALA A 40 25.02 -7.33 -7.18
CA ALA A 40 23.85 -7.17 -8.02
C ALA A 40 22.64 -6.78 -7.14
N ILE A 41 22.30 -5.50 -7.15
CA ILE A 41 21.05 -5.01 -6.59
C ILE A 41 19.98 -5.16 -7.67
N ASP A 42 19.07 -6.11 -7.49
CA ASP A 42 17.90 -6.22 -8.36
C ASP A 42 17.02 -4.97 -8.20
N SER A 43 16.45 -4.50 -9.30
CA SER A 43 15.56 -3.33 -9.33
C SER A 43 14.28 -3.53 -8.50
N PHE A 44 13.99 -4.77 -8.09
CA PHE A 44 12.88 -5.12 -7.22
C PHE A 44 13.26 -5.35 -5.75
N SER A 45 14.54 -5.24 -5.41
CA SER A 45 15.01 -5.45 -4.04
C SER A 45 14.60 -4.29 -3.11
N ALA A 46 14.59 -4.55 -1.80
CA ALA A 46 14.24 -3.54 -0.80
C ALA A 46 15.24 -2.36 -0.89
N GLY A 47 14.71 -1.15 -1.11
CA GLY A 47 15.53 0.06 -1.28
C GLY A 47 15.88 0.41 -2.74
N ALA A 48 15.52 -0.42 -3.72
CA ALA A 48 15.71 -0.11 -5.15
C ALA A 48 14.76 0.99 -5.66
N THR A 49 13.69 1.29 -4.91
CA THR A 49 12.75 2.37 -5.25
C THR A 49 13.21 3.70 -4.67
N SER A 50 13.07 4.78 -5.44
CA SER A 50 13.32 6.12 -4.94
C SER A 50 12.28 6.52 -3.89
N VAL A 51 12.69 7.40 -2.96
CA VAL A 51 11.84 7.89 -1.87
C VAL A 51 10.52 8.49 -2.39
N ASP A 52 10.57 9.19 -3.51
CA ASP A 52 9.38 9.81 -4.12
C ASP A 52 8.43 8.77 -4.71
N VAL A 53 8.96 7.72 -5.34
CA VAL A 53 8.14 6.63 -5.87
C VAL A 53 7.49 5.86 -4.71
N ALA A 54 8.25 5.52 -3.68
CA ALA A 54 7.73 4.88 -2.47
C ALA A 54 6.62 5.73 -1.81
N ARG A 55 6.80 7.06 -1.75
CA ARG A 55 5.79 7.99 -1.23
C ARG A 55 4.52 7.99 -2.08
N LYS A 56 4.65 8.06 -3.41
CA LYS A 56 3.49 8.01 -4.33
C LYS A 56 2.71 6.72 -4.16
N ILE A 57 3.40 5.57 -4.10
CA ILE A 57 2.80 4.26 -3.88
C ILE A 57 2.04 4.24 -2.54
N ARG A 58 2.62 4.79 -1.47
CA ARG A 58 1.95 4.85 -0.16
C ARG A 58 0.67 5.68 -0.20
N ILE A 59 0.71 6.85 -0.82
CA ILE A 59 -0.46 7.74 -0.93
C ILE A 59 -1.55 7.07 -1.77
N SER A 60 -1.20 6.51 -2.93
CA SER A 60 -2.19 5.86 -3.80
C SER A 60 -2.82 4.63 -3.14
N SER A 61 -2.04 3.85 -2.39
CA SER A 61 -2.55 2.69 -1.65
C SER A 61 -3.57 3.11 -0.59
N LEU A 62 -3.31 4.18 0.15
CA LEU A 62 -4.24 4.70 1.15
C LEU A 62 -5.53 5.22 0.50
N GLN A 63 -5.41 5.99 -0.58
CA GLN A 63 -6.58 6.50 -1.33
C GLN A 63 -7.46 5.37 -1.86
N TYR A 64 -6.85 4.29 -2.36
CA TYR A 64 -7.58 3.12 -2.83
C TYR A 64 -8.35 2.43 -1.68
N GLN A 65 -7.70 2.22 -0.53
CA GLN A 65 -8.35 1.63 0.64
C GLN A 65 -9.51 2.49 1.15
N ASP A 66 -9.32 3.81 1.19
CA ASP A 66 -10.38 4.74 1.59
C ASP A 66 -11.55 4.72 0.62
N SER A 67 -11.27 4.63 -0.69
CA SER A 67 -12.29 4.50 -1.73
C SER A 67 -13.12 3.23 -1.53
N LEU A 68 -12.48 2.09 -1.25
CA LEU A 68 -13.18 0.84 -0.95
C LEU A 68 -14.06 0.95 0.29
N ARG A 69 -13.56 1.61 1.35
CA ARG A 69 -14.33 1.82 2.58
C ARG A 69 -15.55 2.71 2.34
N GLN A 70 -15.43 3.73 1.50
CA GLN A 70 -16.56 4.59 1.12
C GLN A 70 -17.63 3.81 0.35
N VAL A 71 -17.22 2.95 -0.58
CA VAL A 71 -18.16 2.09 -1.33
C VAL A 71 -18.89 1.15 -0.37
N GLN A 72 -18.19 0.51 0.57
CA GLN A 72 -18.81 -0.36 1.57
C GLN A 72 -19.85 0.40 2.43
N LYS A 73 -19.50 1.59 2.92
CA LYS A 73 -20.43 2.43 3.70
C LYS A 73 -21.71 2.77 2.92
N LYS A 74 -21.58 3.22 1.67
CA LYS A 74 -22.75 3.52 0.83
C LYS A 74 -23.64 2.29 0.61
N LEU A 75 -23.03 1.13 0.41
CA LEU A 75 -23.74 -0.13 0.24
C LEU A 75 -24.51 -0.53 1.52
N GLU A 76 -23.92 -0.33 2.70
CA GLU A 76 -24.59 -0.54 3.98
C GLU A 76 -25.77 0.43 4.19
N GLU A 77 -25.58 1.71 3.87
CA GLU A 77 -26.63 2.73 3.94
C GLU A 77 -27.81 2.38 3.01
N GLU A 78 -27.54 1.96 1.77
CA GLU A 78 -28.58 1.51 0.84
C GLU A 78 -29.32 0.27 1.35
N LYS A 79 -28.60 -0.70 1.93
CA LYS A 79 -29.22 -1.89 2.55
C LYS A 79 -30.13 -1.50 3.71
N LEU A 80 -29.71 -0.58 4.57
CA LEU A 80 -30.53 -0.10 5.68
C LEU A 80 -31.78 0.63 5.16
N LEU A 81 -31.62 1.49 4.16
CA LEU A 81 -32.75 2.21 3.55
C LEU A 81 -33.77 1.24 2.93
N ASN A 82 -33.29 0.21 2.23
CA ASN A 82 -34.15 -0.80 1.62
C ASN A 82 -34.91 -1.62 2.68
N LYS A 83 -34.24 -2.01 3.78
CA LYS A 83 -34.91 -2.69 4.90
C LYS A 83 -36.02 -1.82 5.51
N VAL A 84 -35.76 -0.54 5.74
CA VAL A 84 -36.78 0.39 6.28
C VAL A 84 -37.95 0.56 5.32
N LYS A 85 -37.70 0.64 4.01
CA LYS A 85 -38.77 0.71 3.00
C LYS A 85 -39.62 -0.56 2.99
N GLU A 86 -38.98 -1.73 3.04
CA GLU A 86 -39.66 -3.03 3.05
C GLU A 86 -40.52 -3.20 4.32
N GLU A 87 -40.02 -2.81 5.49
CA GLU A 87 -40.78 -2.82 6.75
C GLU A 87 -41.99 -1.88 6.70
N LYS A 88 -41.83 -0.67 6.13
CA LYS A 88 -42.93 0.27 5.95
C LYS A 88 -43.99 -0.28 4.99
N GLU A 89 -43.59 -0.90 3.88
CA GLU A 89 -44.54 -1.52 2.95
C GLU A 89 -45.30 -2.70 3.59
N LYS A 90 -44.62 -3.52 4.38
CA LYS A 90 -45.24 -4.62 5.15
C LYS A 90 -46.26 -4.07 6.16
N ALA A 91 -45.91 -3.03 6.93
CA ALA A 91 -46.84 -2.40 7.88
C ALA A 91 -48.07 -1.78 7.19
N VAL A 92 -47.90 -1.17 6.00
CA VAL A 92 -49.03 -0.62 5.22
C VAL A 92 -49.94 -1.73 4.68
N LYS A 93 -49.38 -2.87 4.24
CA LYS A 93 -50.17 -4.02 3.80
C LYS A 93 -50.95 -4.63 4.96
N GLU A 94 -50.32 -4.85 6.12
CA GLU A 94 -51.01 -5.38 7.30
C GLU A 94 -52.12 -4.47 7.83
N THR A 95 -51.94 -3.15 7.78
CA THR A 95 -53.00 -2.21 8.18
C THR A 95 -54.15 -2.14 7.18
N LYS A 96 -53.88 -2.28 5.88
CA LYS A 96 -54.94 -2.42 4.87
C LYS A 96 -55.71 -3.74 5.02
N ASP A 97 -55.02 -4.85 5.23
CA ASP A 97 -55.66 -6.17 5.38
C ASP A 97 -56.51 -6.27 6.66
N LYS A 98 -56.13 -5.57 7.73
CA LYS A 98 -56.95 -5.44 8.95
C LYS A 98 -58.22 -4.60 8.71
N ASN A 99 -58.10 -3.48 8.00
CA ASN A 99 -59.26 -2.63 7.67
C ASN A 99 -60.26 -3.33 6.73
N VAL A 100 -59.78 -4.09 5.74
CA VAL A 100 -60.67 -4.84 4.82
C VAL A 100 -61.43 -5.95 5.57
N LYS A 101 -60.78 -6.63 6.52
CA LYS A 101 -61.46 -7.63 7.38
C LYS A 101 -62.49 -7.00 8.31
N GLU A 102 -62.24 -5.80 8.84
CA GLU A 102 -63.20 -5.08 9.69
C GLU A 102 -64.42 -4.58 8.91
N GLU A 103 -64.24 -4.18 7.64
CA GLU A 103 -65.35 -3.77 6.77
C GLU A 103 -66.22 -4.95 6.32
N GLU A 104 -65.64 -6.14 6.07
CA GLU A 104 -66.43 -7.36 5.77
C GLU A 104 -67.25 -7.84 6.97
N ILE A 105 -66.74 -7.71 8.19
CA ILE A 105 -67.48 -8.10 9.42
C ILE A 105 -68.67 -7.15 9.64
N LYS A 106 -68.50 -5.84 9.43
CA LYS A 106 -69.61 -4.86 9.53
C LYS A 106 -70.70 -5.07 8.47
N LYS A 107 -70.34 -5.50 7.26
CA LYS A 107 -71.33 -5.84 6.21
C LYS A 107 -72.11 -7.11 6.55
N LYS A 108 -71.47 -8.13 7.11
CA LYS A 108 -72.17 -9.37 7.52
C LYS A 108 -73.11 -9.22 8.72
N THR A 109 -72.89 -8.25 9.61
CA THR A 109 -73.81 -7.98 10.75
C THR A 109 -75.07 -7.20 10.34
N THR A 110 -75.08 -6.57 9.15
CA THR A 110 -76.21 -5.73 8.70
C THR A 110 -77.28 -6.52 7.90
N GLU A 111 -77.01 -7.78 7.53
CA GLU A 111 -77.92 -8.60 6.70
C GLU A 111 -78.66 -9.74 7.44
N ILE A 112 -78.94 -9.60 8.75
CA ILE A 112 -79.92 -10.48 9.41
C ILE A 112 -81.32 -9.83 9.30
N PRO A 113 -82.25 -10.39 8.50
CA PRO A 113 -83.51 -9.74 8.16
C PRO A 113 -84.51 -9.85 9.32
N ALA A 114 -84.93 -8.69 9.85
CA ALA A 114 -86.12 -8.57 10.67
C ALA A 114 -87.37 -8.58 9.76
N SER A 115 -87.90 -9.75 9.42
CA SER A 115 -89.33 -9.91 9.14
C SER A 115 -89.68 -11.38 8.97
N GLN A 116 -90.18 -12.03 10.02
CA GLN A 116 -91.14 -13.13 9.89
C GLN A 116 -91.88 -13.41 11.21
N ARG A 117 -93.22 -13.42 11.10
CA ARG A 117 -94.28 -13.97 11.99
C ARG A 117 -94.67 -13.06 13.17
N THR A 118 -95.95 -12.74 13.38
CA THR A 118 -97.12 -13.64 13.58
C THR A 118 -98.43 -12.93 13.13
N VAL A 119 -99.21 -13.45 12.17
CA VAL A 119 -100.33 -14.42 12.26
C VAL A 119 -101.39 -14.08 13.32
N ASN A 120 -102.53 -13.60 12.81
CA ASN A 120 -103.88 -13.55 13.40
C ASN A 120 -104.50 -14.98 13.40
N PRO A 121 -105.51 -15.31 14.22
CA PRO A 121 -106.84 -14.67 14.22
C PRO A 121 -107.39 -14.22 15.57
#